data_AF-A0A4Z1R665-F1
#
_entry.id   AF-A0A4Z1R665-F1
#
_cell.length_a   1.000
_cell.length_b   1.000
_cell.length_c   1.000
_cell.angle_alpha   90.00
_cell.angle_beta   90.00
_cell.angle_gamma   90.00
#
_symmetry.space_group_name_H-M   'P 1'
#
loop_
_entity.id
_entity.type
_entity.pdbx_description
1 polymer ?
#
loop_
_entity_poly.entity_id
_entity_poly.type
_entity_poly.pdbx_seq_one_letter_code
_entity_poly.pdbx_strand_id
1 'polypeptide(L)'
;MSVTADLDVCTRVAVEFATKLIHGKYAGAHLLLSSDARDDWPPSALREAYQDLVDWAGPAPDRIEVARTLRDWKYREDGDLGAVYLLLHGGETEGMTVTVSSEQNRPVVREIDWGRT
;
A
#
# COMPACT_ATOMS: atom_id res chain seq x y z
N MET A 1 21.11 -8.79 -7.08
CA MET A 1 19.89 -8.88 -7.91
C MET A 1 18.81 -8.11 -7.18
N SER A 2 18.21 -7.09 -7.80
CA SER A 2 17.16 -6.28 -7.15
C SER A 2 15.88 -7.11 -7.07
N VAL A 3 15.32 -7.25 -5.87
CA VAL A 3 14.11 -8.05 -5.56
C VAL A 3 12.88 -7.59 -6.35
N THR A 4 12.97 -6.45 -7.03
CA THR A 4 11.89 -5.79 -7.78
C THR A 4 11.75 -6.23 -9.25
N ALA A 5 12.68 -7.00 -9.81
CA ALA A 5 12.71 -7.27 -11.26
C ALA A 5 11.64 -8.26 -11.76
N ASP A 6 11.08 -9.11 -10.88
CA ASP A 6 10.10 -10.15 -11.24
C ASP A 6 8.71 -9.97 -10.60
N LEU A 7 8.45 -8.80 -9.99
CA LEU A 7 7.14 -8.52 -9.39
C LEU A 7 6.14 -8.09 -10.45
N ASP A 8 4.91 -8.62 -10.37
CA ASP A 8 3.81 -8.13 -11.18
C ASP A 8 3.50 -6.66 -10.85
N VAL A 9 2.78 -5.99 -11.75
CA VAL A 9 2.52 -4.54 -11.67
C VAL A 9 1.88 -4.11 -10.37
N CYS A 10 0.95 -4.90 -9.81
CA CYS A 10 0.26 -4.55 -8.57
C CYS A 10 1.20 -4.68 -7.38
N THR A 11 1.94 -5.78 -7.32
CA THR A 11 2.90 -6.01 -6.25
C THR A 11 3.99 -4.94 -6.25
N ARG A 12 4.48 -4.52 -7.41
CA ARG A 12 5.45 -3.42 -7.51
C ARG A 12 4.90 -2.10 -6.98
N VAL A 13 3.70 -1.69 -7.39
CA VAL A 13 3.10 -0.42 -6.94
C VAL A 13 2.78 -0.46 -5.45
N ALA A 14 2.22 -1.55 -4.94
CA ALA A 14 1.90 -1.71 -3.53
C ALA A 14 3.15 -1.69 -2.64
N VAL A 15 4.22 -2.40 -3.02
CA VAL A 15 5.50 -2.38 -2.30
C VAL A 15 6.14 -1.00 -2.37
N GLU A 16 6.10 -0.32 -3.52
CA GLU A 16 6.63 1.04 -3.62
C GLU A 16 5.88 2.00 -2.69
N PHE A 17 4.55 1.93 -2.68
CA PHE A 17 3.70 2.72 -1.79
C PHE A 17 4.04 2.48 -0.33
N ALA A 18 4.03 1.22 0.12
CA ALA A 18 4.37 0.84 1.48
C ALA A 18 5.79 1.26 1.87
N THR A 19 6.77 1.10 0.96
CA THR A 19 8.16 1.50 1.19
C THR A 19 8.26 3.01 1.46
N LYS A 20 7.49 3.82 0.72
CA LYS A 20 7.47 5.26 0.97
C LYS A 20 6.85 5.59 2.33
N LEU A 21 5.79 4.89 2.75
CA LEU A 21 5.19 5.06 4.07
C LEU A 21 6.18 4.79 5.21
N ILE A 22 6.83 3.61 5.20
CA ILE A 22 7.75 3.23 6.29
C ILE A 22 9.00 4.14 6.38
N HIS A 23 9.34 4.83 5.28
CA HIS A 23 10.41 5.82 5.26
C HIS A 23 9.94 7.27 5.43
N GLY A 24 8.68 7.49 5.82
CA GLY A 24 8.12 8.83 6.05
C GLY A 24 7.97 9.69 4.80
N LYS A 25 8.01 9.10 3.60
CA LYS A 25 7.92 9.77 2.29
C LYS A 25 6.48 9.92 1.82
N TYR A 26 5.61 10.46 2.67
CA TYR A 26 4.16 10.53 2.43
C TYR A 26 3.77 11.31 1.17
N ALA A 27 4.46 12.40 0.86
CA ALA A 27 4.24 13.14 -0.39
C ALA A 27 4.51 12.27 -1.63
N GLY A 28 5.52 11.41 -1.57
CA GLY A 28 5.81 10.46 -2.65
C GLY A 28 4.80 9.31 -2.70
N ALA A 29 4.27 8.86 -1.55
CA ALA A 29 3.24 7.83 -1.49
C ALA A 29 1.92 8.36 -2.09
N HIS A 30 1.55 9.60 -1.76
CA HIS A 30 0.41 10.31 -2.31
C HIS A 30 0.45 10.41 -3.85
N LEU A 31 1.63 10.54 -4.45
CA LEU A 31 1.76 10.56 -5.92
C LEU A 31 1.41 9.22 -6.60
N LEU A 32 1.39 8.12 -5.86
CA LEU A 32 1.00 6.80 -6.39
C LEU A 32 -0.51 6.55 -6.33
N LEU A 33 -1.25 7.40 -5.63
CA LEU A 33 -2.70 7.29 -5.50
C LEU A 33 -3.40 7.70 -6.81
N SER A 34 -4.58 7.11 -7.05
CA SER A 34 -5.55 7.54 -8.06
C SER A 34 -5.99 8.98 -7.83
N SER A 35 -6.61 9.63 -8.81
CA SER A 35 -7.14 10.98 -8.63
C SER A 35 -8.09 11.06 -7.44
N ASP A 36 -8.98 10.09 -7.33
CA ASP A 36 -10.03 10.08 -6.31
C ASP A 36 -9.44 9.79 -4.92
N ALA A 37 -8.53 8.83 -4.82
CA ALA A 37 -7.89 8.49 -3.55
C ALA A 37 -7.00 9.62 -3.01
N ARG A 38 -6.51 10.53 -3.85
CA ARG A 38 -5.69 11.68 -3.40
C ARG A 38 -6.49 12.66 -2.55
N ASP A 39 -7.78 12.82 -2.81
CA ASP A 39 -8.63 13.73 -2.05
C ASP A 39 -8.88 13.19 -0.65
N ASP A 40 -9.07 11.88 -0.53
CA ASP A 40 -9.26 11.19 0.77
C ASP A 40 -7.96 11.00 1.55
N TRP A 41 -6.83 10.85 0.84
CA TRP A 41 -5.52 10.56 1.42
C TRP A 41 -4.45 11.61 1.06
N PRO A 42 -4.59 12.86 1.54
CA PRO A 42 -3.48 13.81 1.49
C PRO A 42 -2.28 13.28 2.30
N PRO A 43 -1.05 13.80 2.08
CA PRO A 43 0.13 13.33 2.78
C PRO A 43 0.04 13.34 4.31
N SER A 44 -0.74 14.27 4.90
CA SER A 44 -1.00 14.32 6.34
C SER A 44 -1.87 13.16 6.80
N ALA A 45 -2.95 12.83 6.08
CA ALA A 45 -3.83 11.71 6.41
C ALA A 45 -3.11 10.36 6.26
N LEU A 46 -2.29 10.19 5.22
CA LEU A 46 -1.43 9.01 5.07
C LEU A 46 -0.48 8.85 6.26
N ARG A 47 0.08 9.97 6.74
CA ARG A 47 0.95 9.97 7.91
C ARG A 47 0.18 9.57 9.15
N GLU A 48 -0.96 10.19 9.42
CA GLU A 48 -1.78 9.92 10.60
C GLU A 48 -2.23 8.47 10.64
N ALA A 49 -2.83 7.96 9.56
CA ALA A 49 -3.27 6.56 9.49
C ALA A 49 -2.11 5.56 9.63
N TYR A 50 -0.95 5.83 9.03
CA TYR A 50 0.23 5.00 9.21
C TYR A 50 0.75 5.05 10.66
N GLN A 51 0.75 6.23 11.29
CA GLN A 51 1.15 6.37 12.68
C GLN A 51 0.20 5.60 13.60
N ASP A 52 -1.11 5.73 13.41
CA ASP A 52 -2.11 5.00 14.19
C ASP A 52 -1.94 3.48 14.06
N LEU A 53 -1.57 2.99 12.86
CA LEU A 53 -1.29 1.58 12.62
C LEU A 53 -0.10 1.08 13.44
N VAL A 54 0.98 1.87 13.56
CA VAL A 54 2.26 1.41 14.13
C VAL A 54 2.56 1.91 15.54
N ASP A 55 1.80 2.86 16.08
CA ASP A 55 2.10 3.52 17.37
C ASP A 55 2.19 2.53 18.53
N TRP A 56 1.33 1.51 18.53
CA TRP A 56 1.32 0.45 19.53
C TRP A 56 2.23 -0.74 19.18
N ALA A 57 2.74 -0.79 17.95
CA ALA A 57 3.49 -1.94 17.44
C ALA A 57 4.95 -1.99 17.94
N GLY A 58 5.42 -0.96 18.65
CA GLY A 58 6.80 -0.89 19.13
C GLY A 58 7.71 -0.19 18.10
N PRO A 59 8.91 -0.73 17.79
CA PRO A 59 9.78 -0.12 16.78
C PRO A 59 9.07 0.06 15.43
N ALA A 60 9.30 1.21 14.78
CA ALA A 60 8.74 1.49 13.47
C ALA A 60 9.15 0.41 12.46
N PRO A 61 8.22 -0.02 11.57
CA PRO A 61 8.54 -1.01 10.55
C PRO A 61 9.72 -0.59 9.65
N ASP A 62 10.62 -1.52 9.38
CA ASP A 62 11.79 -1.33 8.51
C ASP A 62 11.83 -2.31 7.33
N ARG A 63 10.92 -3.30 7.32
CA ARG A 63 10.85 -4.35 6.30
C ARG A 63 9.40 -4.61 5.88
N ILE A 64 9.21 -4.84 4.59
CA ILE A 64 7.92 -5.20 3.99
C ILE A 64 8.00 -6.63 3.46
N GLU A 65 6.94 -7.41 3.70
CA GLU A 65 6.70 -8.71 3.10
C GLU A 65 5.40 -8.70 2.32
N VAL A 66 5.40 -9.32 1.14
CA VAL A 66 4.18 -9.56 0.36
C VAL A 66 3.59 -10.89 0.80
N ALA A 67 2.52 -10.85 1.59
CA ALA A 67 1.89 -12.07 2.10
C ALA A 67 0.95 -12.69 1.07
N ARG A 68 0.20 -11.87 0.31
CA ARG A 68 -0.75 -12.37 -0.69
C ARG A 68 -1.01 -11.34 -1.79
N THR A 69 -1.23 -11.82 -3.01
CA THR A 69 -1.81 -11.03 -4.10
C THR A 69 -3.17 -11.62 -4.49
N LEU A 70 -4.20 -10.79 -4.54
CA LEU A 70 -5.57 -11.15 -4.89
C LEU A 70 -5.92 -10.60 -6.28
N ARG A 71 -6.52 -11.44 -7.12
CA ARG A 71 -7.01 -11.08 -8.46
C ARG A 71 -8.53 -11.08 -8.57
N ASP A 72 -9.19 -11.70 -7.61
CA ASP A 72 -10.63 -11.82 -7.55
C ASP A 72 -11.09 -11.75 -6.10
N TRP A 73 -12.08 -10.91 -5.83
CA TRP A 73 -12.70 -10.71 -4.52
C TRP A 73 -14.08 -10.07 -4.69
N LYS A 74 -14.94 -10.23 -3.68
CA LYS A 74 -16.37 -9.88 -3.75
C LYS A 74 -16.67 -8.42 -4.11
N TYR A 75 -15.81 -7.49 -3.71
CA TYR A 75 -16.00 -6.05 -3.87
C TYR A 75 -15.00 -5.43 -4.87
N ARG A 76 -14.53 -6.23 -5.82
CA ARG A 76 -13.65 -5.73 -6.88
C ARG A 76 -14.42 -4.78 -7.80
N GLU A 77 -13.80 -3.65 -8.15
CA GLU A 77 -14.39 -2.66 -9.05
C GLU A 77 -13.87 -2.80 -10.49
N ASP A 78 -14.60 -2.23 -11.45
CA ASP A 78 -14.15 -2.15 -12.83
C ASP A 78 -12.87 -1.32 -12.91
N GLY A 79 -11.84 -1.89 -13.56
CA GLY A 79 -10.51 -1.26 -13.66
C GLY A 79 -9.53 -1.68 -12.55
N ASP A 80 -9.97 -2.40 -11.52
CA ASP A 80 -9.07 -3.00 -10.53
C ASP A 80 -8.20 -4.09 -11.18
N LEU A 81 -6.89 -3.97 -10.99
CA LEU A 81 -5.88 -4.90 -11.47
C LEU A 81 -5.56 -5.99 -10.44
N GLY A 82 -5.67 -5.66 -9.16
CA GLY A 82 -5.51 -6.59 -8.05
C GLY A 82 -5.30 -5.90 -6.72
N ALA A 83 -5.44 -6.65 -5.63
CA ALA A 83 -5.11 -6.20 -4.29
C ALA A 83 -3.89 -6.95 -3.76
N VAL A 84 -3.07 -6.29 -2.97
CA VAL A 84 -1.85 -6.87 -2.40
C VAL A 84 -1.90 -6.70 -0.89
N TYR A 85 -1.90 -7.82 -0.17
CA TYR A 85 -1.80 -7.86 1.27
C TYR A 85 -0.32 -7.90 1.67
N LEU A 86 0.08 -6.90 2.44
CA LEU A 86 1.45 -6.65 2.89
C LEU A 86 1.53 -6.82 4.40
N LEU A 87 2.67 -7.31 4.86
CA LEU A 87 3.05 -7.34 6.26
C LEU A 87 4.21 -6.37 6.50
N LEU A 88 4.05 -5.51 7.49
CA LEU A 88 5.04 -4.51 7.90
C LEU A 88 5.75 -5.01 9.16
N HIS A 89 7.05 -5.25 9.07
CA HIS A 89 7.87 -5.82 10.13
C HIS A 89 8.79 -4.77 10.75
N GLY A 90 8.99 -4.84 12.07
CA GLY A 90 9.95 -4.04 12.84
C GLY A 90 9.75 -4.32 14.33
N GLY A 91 8.56 -3.98 14.83
CA GLY A 91 8.01 -4.48 16.08
C GLY A 91 6.97 -5.59 15.86
N GLU A 92 5.78 -5.45 16.44
CA GLU A 92 4.62 -6.27 16.09
C GLU A 92 4.31 -6.15 14.59
N THR A 93 3.90 -7.26 13.98
CA THR A 93 3.67 -7.32 12.54
C THR A 93 2.31 -6.72 12.17
N GLU A 94 2.31 -5.60 11.47
CA GLU A 94 1.07 -4.98 11.00
C GLU A 94 0.68 -5.42 9.59
N GLY A 95 -0.63 -5.47 9.34
CA GLY A 95 -1.22 -5.78 8.04
C GLY A 95 -1.61 -4.51 7.29
N MET A 96 -1.53 -4.54 5.96
CA MET A 96 -2.09 -3.52 5.09
C MET A 96 -2.47 -4.13 3.75
N THR A 97 -3.66 -3.85 3.24
CA THR A 97 -4.05 -4.22 1.88
C THR A 97 -4.04 -2.98 0.99
N VAL A 98 -3.43 -3.10 -0.20
CA VAL A 98 -3.40 -2.04 -1.20
C VAL A 98 -4.09 -2.54 -2.47
N THR A 99 -5.18 -1.90 -2.87
CA THR A 99 -5.84 -2.17 -4.15
C THR A 99 -5.23 -1.29 -5.24
N VAL A 100 -4.77 -1.93 -6.31
CA VAL A 100 -4.19 -1.28 -7.48
C VAL A 100 -5.18 -1.34 -8.62
N SER A 101 -5.51 -0.19 -9.19
CA SER A 101 -6.37 -0.04 -10.36
C SER A 101 -5.61 0.58 -11.54
N SER A 102 -6.25 0.60 -12.72
CA SER A 102 -5.75 1.31 -13.89
C SER A 102 -6.50 2.63 -14.06
N GLU A 103 -5.79 3.74 -13.96
CA GLU A 103 -6.31 5.08 -14.26
C GLU A 103 -5.52 5.68 -15.43
N GLN A 104 -6.21 6.02 -16.52
CA GLN A 104 -5.57 6.54 -17.75
C GLN A 104 -4.42 5.63 -18.24
N ASN A 105 -4.62 4.31 -18.18
CA ASN A 105 -3.62 3.27 -18.52
C ASN A 105 -2.36 3.27 -17.63
N ARG A 106 -2.43 3.85 -16.43
CA ARG A 106 -1.35 3.79 -15.43
C ARG A 106 -1.83 3.05 -14.18
N PRO A 107 -0.99 2.17 -13.60
CA PRO A 107 -1.33 1.52 -12.34
C PRO A 107 -1.23 2.54 -11.20
N VAL A 108 -2.29 2.65 -10.40
CA VAL A 108 -2.42 3.58 -9.28
C VAL A 108 -3.01 2.87 -8.07
N VAL A 109 -2.74 3.37 -6.87
CA VAL A 109 -3.39 2.91 -5.65
C VAL A 109 -4.78 3.53 -5.56
N ARG A 110 -5.83 2.71 -5.64
CA ARG A 110 -7.23 3.14 -5.52
C ARG A 110 -7.69 3.14 -4.07
N GLU A 111 -7.28 2.13 -3.30
CA GLU A 111 -7.81 1.88 -1.97
C GLU A 111 -6.70 1.37 -1.06
N ILE A 112 -6.75 1.79 0.21
CA ILE A 112 -5.86 1.37 1.28
C ILE A 112 -6.75 0.87 2.41
N ASP A 113 -6.52 -0.37 2.82
CA ASP A 113 -7.13 -0.95 4.00
C ASP A 113 -6.03 -1.18 5.04
N TRP A 114 -6.22 -0.57 6.21
CA TRP A 114 -5.23 -0.50 7.28
C TRP A 114 -5.52 -1.57 8.33
N GLY A 115 -4.53 -2.39 8.66
CA GLY A 115 -4.65 -3.45 9.64
C GLY A 115 -4.89 -4.82 9.02
N ARG A 116 -5.23 -5.78 9.89
CA ARG A 116 -5.47 -7.18 9.53
C ARG A 116 -6.97 -7.36 9.26
N THR A 117 -7.36 -7.51 7.99
CA THR A 117 -8.71 -7.97 7.61
C THR A 117 -8.82 -9.49 7.48
#